data_AF-A0A1Q5U3E9-F1
#
_entry.id   AF-A0A1Q5U3E9-F1
#
_cell.length_a   1.000
_cell.length_b   1.000
_cell.length_c   1.000
_cell.angle_alpha   90.00
_cell.angle_beta   90.00
_cell.angle_gamma   90.00
#
_symmetry.space_group_name_H-M   'P 1'
#
loop_
_entity.id
_entity.type
_entity.pdbx_description
1 polymer ?
#
loop_
_entity_poly.entity_id
_entity_poly.type
_entity_poly.pdbx_seq_one_letter_code
_entity_poly.pdbx_strand_id
1 'polypeptide(L)'
;MAKPPSPQYINHGQYKNLTPIPCYRPIDLRDAADWSARIRKIENEDNFELTYKKRYAVTGGDIEAALIAANNDGFNAGNAKYEAQVEWGYQQQTLSVSRKKTAADSGKSGMDLPGTSNSRKMLIDNAPNKFDNWRPNKWGTDTLAVSRIFGPVLVRRSVGSWNEMPLYLEIWPLLNLQGTGIEYIVEASFKTKSHKTALIEQTNLTAYLQSKGWFLARGSLKPSLIMERY
;
A
#
# COMPACT_ATOMS: atom_id res chain seq x y z
N MET A 1 11.28 -39.63 -6.71
CA MET A 1 11.93 -38.39 -6.24
C MET A 1 12.44 -37.65 -7.47
N ALA A 2 11.78 -36.57 -7.87
CA ALA A 2 12.18 -35.78 -9.04
C ALA A 2 13.01 -34.57 -8.59
N LYS A 3 14.19 -34.44 -9.19
CA LYS A 3 15.16 -33.35 -8.98
C LYS A 3 14.57 -32.05 -9.57
N PRO A 4 14.69 -30.88 -8.90
CA PRO A 4 14.21 -29.62 -9.46
C PRO A 4 14.99 -29.27 -10.74
N PRO A 5 14.32 -28.69 -11.77
CA PRO A 5 15.00 -28.30 -12.99
C PRO A 5 15.98 -27.15 -12.72
N SER A 6 17.18 -27.26 -13.30
CA SER A 6 18.20 -26.22 -13.33
C SER A 6 17.70 -24.97 -14.06
N PRO A 7 18.09 -23.75 -13.63
CA PRO A 7 17.65 -22.52 -14.28
C PRO A 7 18.25 -22.44 -15.68
N GLN A 8 17.42 -22.69 -16.69
CA GLN A 8 17.76 -22.32 -18.07
C GLN A 8 17.51 -20.82 -18.21
N TYR A 9 18.57 -20.12 -18.62
CA TYR A 9 18.61 -18.71 -18.92
C TYR A 9 17.49 -18.33 -19.91
N ILE A 10 16.47 -17.62 -19.42
CA ILE A 10 15.53 -16.90 -20.29
C ILE A 10 16.16 -15.53 -20.53
N ASN A 11 16.73 -15.37 -21.72
CA ASN A 11 17.29 -14.12 -22.20
C ASN A 11 16.27 -13.47 -23.15
N HIS A 12 15.35 -12.67 -22.62
CA HIS A 12 14.56 -11.71 -23.42
C HIS A 12 14.18 -10.49 -22.58
N GLY A 13 14.55 -9.32 -23.09
CA GLY A 13 14.05 -8.02 -22.63
C GLY A 13 14.93 -7.37 -21.58
N GLN A 14 15.59 -6.28 -21.96
CA GLN A 14 16.35 -5.47 -21.02
C GLN A 14 15.43 -4.92 -19.92
N TYR A 15 15.63 -5.37 -18.68
CA TYR A 15 15.13 -4.67 -17.49
C TYR A 15 15.90 -3.35 -17.36
N LYS A 16 15.54 -2.36 -18.17
CA LYS A 16 15.94 -0.98 -17.93
C LYS A 16 15.10 -0.45 -16.78
N ASN A 17 15.79 -0.02 -15.73
CA ASN A 17 15.32 0.76 -14.59
C ASN A 17 14.84 -0.08 -13.40
N LEU A 18 15.79 -0.48 -12.54
CA LEU A 18 15.47 -0.64 -11.12
C LEU A 18 14.92 0.71 -10.65
N THR A 19 13.64 0.73 -10.28
CA THR A 19 13.00 1.91 -9.71
C THR A 19 13.34 2.04 -8.23
N PRO A 20 13.24 3.24 -7.64
CA PRO A 20 13.60 3.48 -6.25
C PRO A 20 13.08 2.39 -5.32
N ILE A 21 13.95 1.85 -4.47
CA ILE A 21 13.58 0.89 -3.43
C ILE A 21 12.77 1.63 -2.36
N PRO A 22 11.49 1.30 -2.11
CA PRO A 22 10.78 1.84 -0.96
C PRO A 22 11.05 1.03 0.32
N CYS A 23 11.24 1.73 1.43
CA CYS A 23 11.18 1.15 2.77
C CYS A 23 9.87 1.58 3.42
N TYR A 24 9.09 0.61 3.91
CA TYR A 24 7.76 0.84 4.47
C TYR A 24 7.75 0.58 5.97
N ARG A 25 7.13 1.49 6.73
CA ARG A 25 6.74 1.25 8.13
C ARG A 25 5.26 1.59 8.30
N PRO A 26 4.36 0.61 8.12
CA PRO A 26 2.96 0.82 8.45
C PRO A 26 2.79 0.99 9.96
N ILE A 27 1.87 1.85 10.36
CA ILE A 27 1.40 1.92 11.73
C ILE A 27 -0.01 1.37 11.77
N ASP A 28 -0.24 0.49 12.73
CA ASP A 28 -1.58 0.03 13.09
C ASP A 28 -2.31 1.18 13.75
N LEU A 29 -3.05 1.95 12.97
CA LEU A 29 -4.15 2.70 13.56
C LEU A 29 -5.27 1.72 13.79
N ARG A 30 -5.10 0.91 14.83
CA ARG A 30 -6.02 -0.16 15.17
C ARG A 30 -7.25 0.47 15.78
N ASP A 31 -8.12 1.01 14.93
CA ASP A 31 -9.44 1.46 15.34
C ASP A 31 -10.46 1.17 14.24
N ALA A 32 -11.71 0.93 14.67
CA ALA A 32 -12.90 0.65 13.88
C ALA A 32 -13.32 1.76 12.88
N ALA A 33 -12.48 2.78 12.72
CA ALA A 33 -12.72 3.94 11.86
C ALA A 33 -12.15 3.79 10.43
N ASP A 34 -11.53 2.65 10.10
CA ASP A 34 -10.88 2.34 8.81
C ASP A 34 -9.81 3.35 8.34
N TRP A 35 -9.16 4.02 9.28
CA TRP A 35 -8.00 4.85 9.00
C TRP A 35 -6.71 4.04 9.09
N SER A 36 -5.69 4.45 8.35
CA SER A 36 -4.31 3.98 8.52
C SER A 36 -3.32 5.11 8.28
N ALA A 37 -2.24 5.13 9.05
CA ALA A 37 -1.09 6.00 8.84
C ALA A 37 0.15 5.19 8.47
N ARG A 38 1.00 5.74 7.62
CA ARG A 38 2.22 5.08 7.16
C ARG A 38 3.33 6.09 6.92
N ILE A 39 4.55 5.70 7.29
CA ILE A 39 5.78 6.37 6.88
C ILE A 39 6.46 5.53 5.80
N ARG A 40 6.94 6.20 4.75
CA ARG A 40 7.72 5.61 3.67
C ARG A 40 8.95 6.46 3.38
N LYS A 41 10.10 5.80 3.23
CA LYS A 41 11.27 6.37 2.57
C LYS A 41 11.34 5.79 1.18
N ILE A 42 11.65 6.62 0.20
CA ILE A 42 11.84 6.22 -1.20
C ILE A 42 13.29 6.56 -1.52
N GLU A 43 13.99 5.61 -2.14
CA GLU A 43 15.37 5.84 -2.59
C GLU A 43 15.45 7.08 -3.50
N ASN A 44 16.49 7.90 -3.31
CA ASN A 44 16.70 9.17 -4.01
C ASN A 44 15.66 10.27 -3.72
N GLU A 45 14.76 10.09 -2.75
CA GLU A 45 13.91 11.17 -2.24
C GLU A 45 14.46 11.69 -0.91
N ASP A 46 14.55 13.01 -0.76
CA ASP A 46 15.12 13.64 0.43
C ASP A 46 14.25 13.45 1.67
N ASN A 47 12.93 13.48 1.50
CA ASN A 47 11.98 13.50 2.60
C ASN A 47 11.32 12.13 2.87
N PHE A 48 10.80 11.96 4.08
CA PHE A 48 9.83 10.90 4.35
C PHE A 48 8.47 11.28 3.76
N GLU A 49 7.80 10.31 3.12
CA GLU A 49 6.40 10.41 2.75
C GLU A 49 5.54 9.86 3.90
N LEU A 50 4.63 10.70 4.40
CA LEU A 50 3.60 10.32 5.34
C LEU A 50 2.27 10.19 4.60
N THR A 51 1.55 9.10 4.81
CA THR A 51 0.23 8.88 4.20
C THR A 51 -0.80 8.59 5.27
N TYR A 52 -1.91 9.33 5.24
CA TYR A 52 -3.11 9.10 6.05
C TYR A 52 -4.21 8.67 5.09
N LYS A 53 -4.74 7.47 5.27
CA LYS A 53 -5.70 6.87 4.33
C LYS A 53 -6.92 6.37 5.07
N LYS A 54 -8.10 6.85 4.67
CA LYS A 54 -9.42 6.32 5.06
C LYS A 54 -9.90 5.34 4.00
N ARG A 55 -10.50 4.24 4.42
CA ARG A 55 -11.08 3.23 3.51
C ARG A 55 -12.60 3.14 3.69
N TYR A 56 -13.26 2.79 2.60
CA TYR A 56 -14.67 2.46 2.52
C TYR A 56 -14.79 1.16 1.73
N ALA A 57 -15.38 0.14 2.33
CA ALA A 57 -15.63 -1.12 1.63
C ALA A 57 -16.58 -0.88 0.46
N VAL A 58 -16.29 -1.50 -0.69
CA VAL A 58 -17.20 -1.52 -1.84
C VAL A 58 -17.88 -2.89 -1.83
N THR A 59 -19.16 -2.92 -1.45
CA THR A 59 -19.94 -4.15 -1.34
C THR A 59 -20.68 -4.41 -2.65
N GLY A 60 -20.59 -5.64 -3.17
CA GLY A 60 -21.31 -6.03 -4.39
C GLY A 60 -20.91 -5.26 -5.66
N GLY A 61 -19.77 -4.57 -5.65
CA GLY A 61 -19.34 -3.72 -6.77
C GLY A 61 -19.94 -2.31 -6.77
N ASP A 62 -20.68 -1.92 -5.72
CA ASP A 62 -21.34 -0.61 -5.64
C ASP A 62 -20.36 0.51 -5.22
N ILE A 63 -19.63 1.02 -6.20
CA ILE A 63 -18.67 2.12 -6.01
C ILE A 63 -19.40 3.41 -5.63
N GLU A 64 -20.62 3.65 -6.12
CA GLU A 64 -21.39 4.86 -5.85
C GLU A 64 -21.80 4.94 -4.39
N ALA A 65 -22.25 3.83 -3.78
CA ALA A 65 -22.53 3.80 -2.34
C ALA A 65 -21.30 4.16 -1.49
N ALA A 66 -20.12 3.67 -1.88
CA ALA A 66 -18.87 4.02 -1.19
C ALA A 66 -18.49 5.50 -1.37
N LEU A 67 -18.73 6.07 -2.56
CA LEU A 67 -18.53 7.51 -2.82
C LEU A 67 -19.50 8.37 -2.02
N ILE A 68 -20.77 7.96 -1.89
CA ILE A 68 -21.78 8.63 -1.07
C ILE A 68 -21.34 8.61 0.40
N ALA A 69 -20.89 7.47 0.92
CA ALA A 69 -20.38 7.38 2.28
C ALA A 69 -19.19 8.33 2.51
N ALA A 70 -18.22 8.33 1.59
CA ALA A 70 -17.08 9.26 1.66
C ALA A 70 -17.50 10.73 1.62
N ASN A 71 -18.49 11.08 0.77
CA ASN A 71 -19.05 12.42 0.69
C ASN A 71 -19.74 12.84 1.99
N ASN A 72 -20.50 11.94 2.63
CA ASN A 72 -21.16 12.19 3.92
C ASN A 72 -20.15 12.44 5.04
N ASP A 73 -18.97 11.81 4.96
CA ASP A 73 -17.82 12.07 5.84
C ASP A 73 -17.00 13.31 5.43
N GLY A 74 -17.49 14.06 4.43
CA GLY A 74 -16.93 15.31 3.96
C GLY A 74 -15.69 15.16 3.09
N PHE A 75 -15.51 14.01 2.43
CA PHE A 75 -14.54 13.81 1.35
C PHE A 75 -15.23 14.03 -0.01
N ASN A 76 -15.50 15.29 -0.33
CA ASN A 76 -16.09 15.68 -1.61
C ASN A 76 -15.04 16.19 -2.60
N ALA A 77 -15.43 16.31 -3.87
CA ALA A 77 -14.57 16.76 -4.96
C ALA A 77 -13.94 18.15 -4.75
N GLY A 78 -14.54 18.99 -3.89
CA GLY A 78 -13.97 20.29 -3.52
C GLY A 78 -12.74 20.19 -2.60
N ASN A 79 -12.50 19.03 -1.99
CA ASN A 79 -11.36 18.81 -1.11
C ASN A 79 -10.14 18.32 -1.89
N ALA A 80 -9.55 19.21 -2.69
CA ALA A 80 -8.36 18.93 -3.53
C ALA A 80 -7.12 18.43 -2.75
N LYS A 81 -7.18 18.45 -1.42
CA LYS A 81 -6.11 17.94 -0.55
C LYS A 81 -6.12 16.41 -0.45
N TYR A 82 -7.23 15.73 -0.74
CA TYR A 82 -7.35 14.28 -0.64
C TYR A 82 -7.53 13.65 -2.02
N GLU A 83 -6.85 12.52 -2.22
CA GLU A 83 -6.90 11.74 -3.46
C GLU A 83 -7.76 10.49 -3.23
N ALA A 84 -8.81 10.33 -4.03
CA ALA A 84 -9.67 9.15 -4.02
C ALA A 84 -9.21 8.13 -5.08
N GLN A 85 -9.16 6.85 -4.71
CA GLN A 85 -8.81 5.76 -5.60
C GLN A 85 -9.58 4.50 -5.21
N VAL A 86 -10.17 3.80 -6.19
CA VAL A 86 -10.67 2.44 -5.97
C VAL A 86 -9.49 1.47 -6.10
N GLU A 87 -9.20 0.75 -5.01
CA GLU A 87 -8.26 -0.37 -4.98
C GLU A 87 -9.05 -1.64 -5.29
N TRP A 88 -8.70 -2.35 -6.37
CA TRP A 88 -9.39 -3.55 -6.82
C TRP A 88 -8.44 -4.75 -6.78
N GLY A 89 -8.57 -5.55 -5.73
CA GLY A 89 -7.85 -6.81 -5.56
C GLY A 89 -8.54 -7.98 -6.26
N TYR A 90 -8.25 -9.21 -5.85
CA TYR A 90 -8.85 -10.40 -6.47
C TYR A 90 -10.39 -10.44 -6.32
N GLN A 91 -10.89 -10.38 -5.08
CA GLN A 91 -12.32 -10.51 -4.76
C GLN A 91 -12.91 -9.26 -4.08
N GLN A 92 -12.06 -8.27 -3.78
CA GLN A 92 -12.45 -7.12 -2.96
C GLN A 92 -12.12 -5.83 -3.68
N GLN A 93 -13.07 -4.91 -3.64
CA GLN A 93 -12.90 -3.52 -4.02
C GLN A 93 -12.95 -2.66 -2.75
N THR A 94 -12.16 -1.58 -2.73
CA THR A 94 -12.14 -0.65 -1.61
C THR A 94 -11.91 0.75 -2.15
N LEU A 95 -12.78 1.69 -1.82
CA LEU A 95 -12.53 3.10 -2.05
C LEU A 95 -11.58 3.59 -0.96
N SER A 96 -10.43 4.11 -1.36
CA SER A 96 -9.44 4.73 -0.49
C SER A 96 -9.39 6.23 -0.72
N VAL A 97 -9.44 7.01 0.35
CA VAL A 97 -9.24 8.46 0.32
C VAL A 97 -7.98 8.81 1.11
N SER A 98 -6.99 9.39 0.44
CA SER A 98 -5.63 9.52 0.98
C SER A 98 -5.17 10.98 1.04
N ARG A 99 -4.47 11.34 2.13
CA ARG A 99 -3.71 12.57 2.26
C ARG A 99 -2.24 12.24 2.41
N LYS A 100 -1.42 12.75 1.49
CA LYS A 100 0.04 12.70 1.59
C LYS A 100 0.57 13.98 2.26
N LYS A 101 1.63 13.81 3.04
CA LYS A 101 2.43 14.86 3.66
C LYS A 101 3.91 14.47 3.51
N THR A 102 4.79 15.43 3.60
CA THR A 102 6.24 15.20 3.64
C THR A 102 6.78 15.64 4.99
N ALA A 103 7.79 14.94 5.48
CA ALA A 103 8.54 15.32 6.67
C ALA A 103 10.04 15.23 6.38
N ALA A 104 10.80 16.20 6.91
CA ALA A 104 12.24 16.26 6.70
C ALA A 104 12.92 15.01 7.25
N ASP A 105 13.88 14.50 6.49
CA ASP A 105 14.81 13.48 6.95
C ASP A 105 16.03 14.17 7.56
N SER A 106 16.09 14.24 8.89
CA SER A 106 17.23 14.81 9.61
C SER A 106 18.38 13.82 9.80
N GLY A 107 18.24 12.57 9.32
CA GLY A 107 19.25 11.51 9.36
C GLY A 107 20.05 11.41 8.06
N LYS A 108 21.29 10.92 8.15
CA LYS A 108 22.19 10.75 6.99
C LYS A 108 21.63 9.75 5.97
N SER A 109 22.01 9.98 4.70
CA SER A 109 21.79 9.16 3.50
C SER A 109 21.49 7.67 3.77
N GLY A 110 20.33 7.20 3.31
CA GLY A 110 19.97 5.78 3.39
C GLY A 110 18.48 5.52 3.21
N MET A 111 18.09 4.26 3.46
CA MET A 111 16.71 3.77 3.38
C MET A 111 16.08 3.52 4.76
N ASP A 112 16.75 3.93 5.82
CA ASP A 112 16.30 3.73 7.18
C ASP A 112 15.08 4.61 7.49
N LEU A 113 14.18 4.06 8.31
CA LEU A 113 13.04 4.79 8.82
C LEU A 113 13.31 5.25 10.26
N PRO A 114 12.76 6.38 10.71
CA PRO A 114 12.96 6.88 12.07
C PRO A 114 12.64 5.80 13.10
N GLY A 115 13.28 5.79 14.28
CA GLY A 115 12.88 4.91 15.39
C GLY A 115 11.38 5.00 15.71
N THR A 116 10.80 4.01 16.39
CA THR A 116 9.34 3.93 16.66
C THR A 116 8.79 5.19 17.33
N SER A 117 9.47 5.70 18.37
CA SER A 117 9.10 6.94 19.05
C SER A 117 9.08 8.15 18.11
N ASN A 118 10.14 8.32 17.31
CA ASN A 118 10.24 9.41 16.34
C ASN A 118 9.21 9.27 15.20
N SER A 119 8.94 8.05 14.76
CA SER A 119 7.91 7.76 13.76
C SER A 119 6.52 8.19 14.25
N ARG A 120 6.17 7.83 15.50
CA ARG A 120 4.91 8.24 16.12
C ARG A 120 4.81 9.76 16.22
N LYS A 121 5.84 10.40 16.78
CA LYS A 121 5.90 11.86 16.90
C LYS A 121 5.72 12.53 15.54
N MET A 122 6.43 12.06 14.52
CA MET A 122 6.37 12.60 13.16
C MET A 122 4.96 12.54 12.56
N LEU A 123 4.22 11.44 12.79
CA LEU A 123 2.83 11.31 12.32
C LEU A 123 1.85 12.16 13.14
N ILE A 124 2.03 12.27 14.45
CA ILE A 124 1.20 13.16 15.28
C ILE A 124 1.39 14.62 14.83
N ASP A 125 2.66 15.06 14.72
CA ASP A 125 3.00 16.43 14.34
C ASP A 125 2.49 16.81 12.92
N ASN A 126 2.27 15.83 12.06
CA ASN A 126 1.83 16.03 10.67
C ASN A 126 0.38 15.58 10.40
N ALA A 127 -0.37 15.22 11.45
CA ALA A 127 -1.74 14.71 11.34
C ALA A 127 -2.65 15.72 10.62
N PRO A 128 -3.30 15.35 9.49
CA PRO A 128 -4.26 16.23 8.83
C PRO A 128 -5.48 16.45 9.70
N ASN A 129 -6.03 17.67 9.76
CA ASN A 129 -7.17 18.00 10.63
C ASN A 129 -8.37 17.04 10.53
N LYS A 130 -8.68 16.52 9.33
CA LYS A 130 -9.81 15.58 9.14
C LYS A 130 -9.51 14.18 9.66
N PHE A 131 -8.25 13.76 9.64
CA PHE A 131 -7.79 12.55 10.31
C PHE A 131 -7.76 12.77 11.83
N ASP A 132 -7.12 13.86 12.28
CA ASP A 132 -6.93 14.15 13.70
C ASP A 132 -8.25 14.37 14.44
N ASN A 133 -9.24 14.98 13.79
CA ASN A 133 -10.57 15.23 14.36
C ASN A 133 -11.64 14.34 13.72
N TRP A 134 -11.32 13.08 13.39
CA TRP A 134 -12.26 12.17 12.73
C TRP A 134 -13.57 12.00 13.51
N ARG A 135 -13.47 11.83 14.84
CA ARG A 135 -14.51 11.95 15.91
C ARG A 135 -14.02 11.13 17.11
N PRO A 136 -13.82 11.69 18.32
CA PRO A 136 -13.89 13.10 18.71
C PRO A 136 -12.69 13.95 18.21
N ASN A 137 -12.57 15.20 18.67
CA ASN A 137 -11.38 16.02 18.44
C ASN A 137 -10.13 15.32 18.98
N LYS A 138 -8.99 15.46 18.28
CA LYS A 138 -7.71 14.80 18.57
C LYS A 138 -7.74 13.26 18.54
N TRP A 139 -8.82 12.64 18.06
CA TRP A 139 -8.89 11.20 17.85
C TRP A 139 -7.64 10.65 17.15
N GLY A 140 -7.18 11.26 16.05
CA GLY A 140 -6.04 10.73 15.31
C GLY A 140 -4.73 10.78 16.10
N THR A 141 -4.49 11.87 16.83
CA THR A 141 -3.36 12.01 17.77
C THR A 141 -3.41 10.95 18.87
N ASP A 142 -4.57 10.80 19.52
CA ASP A 142 -4.75 9.87 20.64
C ASP A 142 -4.61 8.41 20.17
N THR A 143 -5.21 8.06 19.02
CA THR A 143 -5.08 6.75 18.38
C THR A 143 -3.61 6.48 18.03
N LEU A 144 -2.91 7.43 17.39
CA LEU A 144 -1.46 7.28 17.08
C LEU A 144 -0.60 7.09 18.34
N ALA A 145 -0.97 7.72 19.45
CA ALA A 145 -0.21 7.65 20.70
C ALA A 145 -0.12 6.22 21.26
N VAL A 146 -1.21 5.46 21.13
CA VAL A 146 -1.33 4.08 21.64
C VAL A 146 -1.13 3.01 20.56
N SER A 147 -1.06 3.42 19.29
CA SER A 147 -0.91 2.52 18.14
C SER A 147 0.41 1.74 18.14
N ARG A 148 0.33 0.47 17.70
CA ARG A 148 1.50 -0.37 17.42
C ARG A 148 2.10 0.01 16.07
N ILE A 149 3.42 0.02 16.00
CA ILE A 149 4.18 0.30 14.79
C ILE A 149 4.74 -1.01 14.26
N PHE A 150 4.53 -1.29 12.97
CA PHE A 150 4.95 -2.53 12.32
C PHE A 150 6.04 -2.32 11.27
N GLY A 151 6.86 -3.34 11.01
CA GLY A 151 8.02 -3.25 10.13
C GLY A 151 9.26 -2.68 10.83
N PRO A 152 10.24 -2.12 10.10
CA PRO A 152 10.19 -1.77 8.67
C PRO A 152 10.23 -2.98 7.74
N VAL A 153 9.71 -2.81 6.52
CA VAL A 153 9.81 -3.78 5.42
C VAL A 153 10.46 -3.10 4.23
N LEU A 154 11.63 -3.59 3.84
CA LEU A 154 12.33 -3.13 2.63
C LEU A 154 11.76 -3.87 1.42
N VAL A 155 11.18 -3.11 0.49
CA VAL A 155 10.47 -3.66 -0.67
C VAL A 155 11.22 -3.31 -1.93
N ARG A 156 11.27 -4.24 -2.87
CA ARG A 156 11.83 -3.97 -4.20
C ARG A 156 10.70 -3.66 -5.17
N ARG A 157 10.90 -2.65 -6.01
CA ARG A 157 9.93 -2.27 -7.04
C ARG A 157 10.58 -2.28 -8.41
N SER A 158 9.84 -2.75 -9.40
CA SER A 158 10.16 -2.56 -10.82
C SER A 158 8.93 -2.09 -11.58
N VAL A 159 9.17 -1.48 -12.73
CA VAL A 159 8.13 -1.01 -13.64
C VAL A 159 8.32 -1.68 -14.98
N GLY A 160 7.29 -2.39 -15.43
CA GLY A 160 7.17 -2.95 -16.77
C GLY A 160 5.97 -2.35 -17.50
N SER A 161 5.47 -3.09 -18.50
CA SER A 161 4.28 -2.72 -19.26
C SER A 161 3.29 -3.90 -19.29
N TRP A 162 1.99 -3.58 -19.19
CA TRP A 162 0.88 -4.49 -19.38
C TRP A 162 -0.16 -3.80 -20.25
N ASN A 163 -0.34 -4.26 -21.49
CA ASN A 163 -1.26 -3.66 -22.46
C ASN A 163 -1.10 -2.13 -22.54
N GLU A 164 0.16 -1.69 -22.75
CA GLU A 164 0.58 -0.27 -22.84
C GLU A 164 0.43 0.55 -21.55
N MET A 165 -0.16 -0.03 -20.49
CA MET A 165 -0.19 0.59 -19.16
C MET A 165 1.09 0.27 -18.40
N PRO A 166 1.59 1.19 -17.56
CA PRO A 166 2.64 0.87 -16.61
C PRO A 166 2.20 -0.25 -15.67
N LEU A 167 2.97 -1.34 -15.63
CA LEU A 167 2.80 -2.44 -14.69
C LEU A 167 3.82 -2.26 -13.56
N TYR A 168 3.33 -2.14 -12.34
CA TYR A 168 4.14 -2.08 -11.14
C TYR A 168 4.27 -3.48 -10.54
N LEU A 169 5.51 -3.92 -10.35
CA LEU A 169 5.81 -5.13 -9.60
C LEU A 169 6.45 -4.72 -8.27
N GLU A 170 5.91 -5.21 -7.16
CA GLU A 170 6.47 -5.01 -5.83
C GLU A 170 6.73 -6.35 -5.14
N ILE A 171 7.95 -6.54 -4.66
CA ILE A 171 8.41 -7.76 -3.99
C ILE A 171 8.60 -7.47 -2.51
N TRP A 172 7.83 -8.17 -1.69
CA TRP A 172 7.72 -7.98 -0.25
C TRP A 172 8.33 -9.18 0.49
N PRO A 173 9.57 -9.06 1.01
CA PRO A 173 10.11 -10.04 1.94
C PRO A 173 9.46 -9.85 3.32
N LEU A 174 8.51 -10.71 3.67
CA LEU A 174 7.81 -10.69 4.96
C LEU A 174 8.27 -11.86 5.82
N LEU A 175 8.20 -11.74 7.15
CA LEU A 175 8.35 -12.91 8.00
C LEU A 175 7.27 -13.94 7.64
N ASN A 176 7.61 -15.23 7.62
CA ASN A 176 6.61 -16.30 7.53
C ASN A 176 5.73 -16.30 8.78
N LEU A 177 4.60 -17.03 8.75
CA LEU A 177 3.66 -17.07 9.89
C LEU A 177 4.28 -17.58 11.19
N GLN A 178 5.35 -18.36 11.11
CA GLN A 178 6.07 -18.89 12.26
C GLN A 178 7.12 -17.91 12.81
N GLY A 179 7.40 -16.81 12.10
CA GLY A 179 8.45 -15.85 12.46
C GLY A 179 9.88 -16.38 12.33
N THR A 180 10.08 -17.54 11.68
CA THR A 180 11.38 -18.25 11.61
C THR A 180 12.13 -18.06 10.31
N GLY A 181 11.49 -17.44 9.31
CA GLY A 181 12.07 -17.23 7.99
C GLY A 181 11.33 -16.17 7.18
N ILE A 182 11.73 -15.99 5.92
CA ILE A 182 11.15 -15.01 5.01
C ILE A 182 10.27 -15.71 3.97
N GLU A 183 9.06 -15.20 3.79
CA GLU A 183 8.15 -15.50 2.69
C GLU A 183 8.10 -14.28 1.75
N TYR A 184 8.17 -14.53 0.45
CA TYR A 184 8.11 -13.46 -0.56
C TYR A 184 6.69 -13.35 -1.11
N ILE A 185 6.07 -12.19 -0.91
CA ILE A 185 4.81 -11.84 -1.55
C ILE A 185 5.09 -10.89 -2.71
N VAL A 186 4.57 -11.20 -3.89
CA VAL A 186 4.73 -10.36 -5.09
C VAL A 186 3.37 -9.79 -5.46
N GLU A 187 3.30 -8.46 -5.55
CA GLU A 187 2.15 -7.78 -6.15
C GLU A 187 2.48 -7.35 -7.58
N ALA A 188 1.56 -7.63 -8.50
CA ALA A 188 1.50 -6.99 -9.81
C ALA A 188 0.27 -6.07 -9.87
N SER A 189 0.47 -4.80 -10.18
CA SER A 189 -0.62 -3.81 -10.23
C SER A 189 -0.45 -2.82 -11.37
N PHE A 190 -1.57 -2.32 -11.88
CA PHE A 190 -1.62 -1.23 -12.87
C PHE A 190 -2.65 -0.20 -12.40
N LYS A 191 -2.69 0.96 -13.06
CA LYS A 191 -3.67 2.02 -12.76
C LYS A 191 -4.31 2.54 -14.05
N THR A 192 -5.61 2.81 -13.99
CA THR A 192 -6.37 3.43 -15.07
C THR A 192 -7.48 4.31 -14.49
N LYS A 193 -7.94 5.29 -15.28
CA LYS A 193 -9.10 6.14 -14.94
C LYS A 193 -10.43 5.55 -15.42
N SER A 194 -10.40 4.48 -16.22
CA SER A 194 -11.58 3.84 -16.80
C SER A 194 -11.97 2.61 -16.00
N HIS A 195 -13.18 2.61 -15.42
CA HIS A 195 -13.72 1.43 -14.73
C HIS A 195 -13.79 0.20 -15.64
N LYS A 196 -14.24 0.40 -16.89
CA LYS A 196 -14.31 -0.68 -17.89
C LYS A 196 -12.94 -1.29 -18.16
N THR A 197 -11.92 -0.45 -18.33
CA THR A 197 -10.54 -0.91 -18.54
C THR A 197 -10.02 -1.63 -17.29
N ALA A 198 -10.30 -1.11 -16.10
CA ALA A 198 -9.89 -1.74 -14.85
C ALA A 198 -10.46 -3.16 -14.69
N LEU A 199 -11.76 -3.34 -14.95
CA LEU A 199 -12.43 -4.63 -14.89
C LEU A 199 -11.82 -5.65 -15.88
N ILE A 200 -11.69 -5.26 -17.15
CA ILE A 200 -11.17 -6.13 -18.21
C ILE A 200 -9.73 -6.53 -17.89
N GLU A 201 -8.89 -5.55 -17.56
CA GLU A 201 -7.45 -5.79 -17.39
C GLU A 201 -7.10 -6.46 -16.06
N GLN A 202 -7.91 -6.28 -15.00
CA GLN A 202 -7.76 -7.04 -13.77
C GLN A 202 -8.07 -8.52 -14.02
N THR A 203 -9.11 -8.80 -14.82
CA THR A 203 -9.50 -10.17 -15.19
C THR A 203 -8.39 -10.81 -16.04
N ASN A 204 -7.89 -10.09 -17.04
CA ASN A 204 -6.82 -10.56 -17.93
C ASN A 204 -5.52 -10.83 -17.17
N LEU A 205 -5.09 -9.90 -16.31
CA LEU A 205 -3.89 -10.05 -15.50
C LEU A 205 -4.03 -11.24 -14.53
N THR A 206 -5.19 -11.39 -13.89
CA THR A 206 -5.47 -12.53 -13.00
C THR A 206 -5.37 -13.86 -13.75
N ALA A 207 -6.03 -13.98 -14.90
CA ALA A 207 -6.00 -15.18 -15.74
C ALA A 207 -4.57 -15.51 -16.21
N TYR A 208 -3.79 -14.49 -16.58
CA TYR A 208 -2.39 -14.66 -16.94
C TYR A 208 -1.58 -15.23 -15.76
N LEU A 209 -1.68 -14.64 -14.58
CA LEU A 209 -0.95 -15.11 -13.39
C LEU A 209 -1.37 -16.53 -13.00
N GLN A 210 -2.65 -16.88 -13.16
CA GLN A 210 -3.16 -18.25 -12.94
C GLN A 210 -2.56 -19.24 -13.93
N SER A 211 -2.51 -18.89 -15.22
CA SER A 211 -1.92 -19.75 -16.27
C SER A 211 -0.44 -20.05 -16.04
N LYS A 212 0.26 -19.19 -15.29
CA LYS A 212 1.67 -19.37 -14.90
C LYS A 212 1.86 -20.10 -13.57
N GLY A 213 0.78 -20.38 -12.84
CA GLY A 213 0.85 -20.96 -11.49
C GLY A 213 1.41 -19.98 -10.44
N TRP A 214 1.41 -18.67 -10.73
CA TRP A 214 1.93 -17.64 -9.82
C TRP A 214 0.84 -17.00 -8.96
N PHE A 215 -0.42 -17.26 -9.30
CA PHE A 215 -1.54 -16.60 -8.67
C PHE A 215 -1.86 -17.19 -7.30
N LEU A 216 -1.82 -16.34 -6.27
CA LEU A 216 -2.31 -16.65 -4.94
C LEU A 216 -3.79 -16.25 -4.85
N ALA A 217 -4.69 -17.24 -4.76
CA ALA A 217 -6.14 -17.03 -4.68
C ALA A 217 -6.62 -16.60 -3.27
N ARG A 218 -5.96 -15.58 -2.69
CA ARG A 218 -6.33 -14.96 -1.41
C ARG A 218 -6.21 -13.44 -1.55
N GLY A 219 -7.27 -12.73 -1.19
CA GLY A 219 -7.22 -11.27 -1.05
C GLY A 219 -6.66 -10.87 0.31
N SER A 220 -5.71 -9.94 0.34
CA SER A 220 -5.27 -9.26 1.56
C SER A 220 -4.70 -7.88 1.22
N LEU A 221 -5.01 -6.88 2.04
CA LEU A 221 -4.40 -5.56 1.91
C LEU A 221 -2.95 -5.62 2.41
N LYS A 222 -2.02 -4.90 1.74
CA LYS A 222 -0.60 -4.86 2.12
C LYS A 222 -0.36 -4.56 3.60
N PRO A 223 -1.02 -3.54 4.21
CA PRO A 223 -0.81 -3.27 5.64
C PRO A 223 -1.21 -4.48 6.49
N SER A 224 -2.36 -5.11 6.21
CA SER A 224 -2.82 -6.31 6.92
C SER A 224 -1.80 -7.44 6.85
N LEU A 225 -1.20 -7.69 5.69
CA LEU A 225 -0.14 -8.69 5.56
C LEU A 225 1.09 -8.38 6.42
N ILE A 226 1.49 -7.11 6.55
CA ILE A 226 2.63 -6.75 7.41
C ILE A 226 2.25 -6.88 8.88
N MET A 227 1.05 -6.46 9.26
CA MET A 227 0.53 -6.53 10.63
C MET A 227 0.36 -7.97 11.12
N GLU A 228 -0.01 -8.90 10.23
CA GLU A 228 -0.11 -10.34 10.53
C GLU A 228 1.25 -10.99 10.80
N ARG A 229 2.35 -10.39 10.34
CA ARG A 229 3.70 -11.01 10.33
C ARG A 229 4.71 -10.34 11.27
N TYR A 230 4.42 -9.16 11.81
CA TYR A 230 5.33 -8.36 12.64
C TYR A 230 4.68 -7.91 13.95
#